data_AF-A0A7W9AFA6-F1
#
_entry.id   AF-A0A7W9AFA6-F1
#
_cell.length_a   1.000
_cell.length_b   1.000
_cell.length_c   1.000
_cell.angle_alpha   90.00
_cell.angle_beta   90.00
_cell.angle_gamma   90.00
#
_symmetry.space_group_name_H-M   'P 1'
#
loop_
_entity.id
_entity.type
_entity.pdbx_description
1 polymer ?
#
loop_
_entity_poly.entity_id
_entity_poly.type
_entity_poly.pdbx_seq_one_letter_code
_entity_poly.pdbx_strand_id
1 'polypeptide(L)'
;MKALGYGWIWLLLCAGGVSAKPPSRLVDIDAPKSANWRLVATDSDRKRIRNWRTAFTTALDQARAAGHDRDILREGVLLDPDAAMAGAEIPAGDYRCRVIKLGAQAAGMGDYTAYPAFSCKISDEGAVFSFTKLSGSQRPVGLIFDNDGYRKIFLGTMMLGDERRALDYGRDADRDMAGAIEKVGVRRWRLILPYPRFESMMDVIELVPAR
;
A
#
# COMPACT_ATOMS: atom_id res chain seq x y z
N MET A 1 16.95 59.76 -62.26
CA MET A 1 17.65 59.82 -60.97
C MET A 1 16.67 60.35 -59.92
N LYS A 2 16.71 59.77 -58.71
CA LYS A 2 15.80 59.86 -57.54
C LYS A 2 15.39 61.33 -57.19
N ALA A 3 14.28 61.67 -56.52
CA ALA A 3 13.50 60.98 -55.49
C ALA A 3 12.06 61.58 -55.37
N LEU A 4 11.08 60.75 -54.98
CA LEU A 4 9.75 61.18 -54.51
C LEU A 4 9.77 61.36 -52.98
N GLY A 5 9.14 62.43 -52.49
CA GLY A 5 8.91 62.68 -51.07
C GLY A 5 7.41 62.77 -50.76
N TYR A 6 6.96 61.95 -49.81
CA TYR A 6 5.74 62.06 -49.00
C TYR A 6 6.09 61.31 -47.70
N GLY A 7 5.85 61.78 -46.49
CA GLY A 7 4.66 62.41 -45.93
C GLY A 7 4.39 61.64 -44.63
N TRP A 8 4.34 62.34 -43.50
CA TRP A 8 4.47 61.76 -42.15
C TRP A 8 3.26 60.95 -41.71
N ILE A 9 3.47 59.82 -41.03
CA ILE A 9 2.46 59.12 -40.21
C ILE A 9 3.10 58.72 -38.88
N TRP A 10 2.55 59.25 -37.79
CA TRP A 10 2.68 58.70 -36.44
C TRP A 10 1.67 57.56 -36.27
N LEU A 11 2.03 56.46 -35.59
CA LEU A 11 1.28 55.91 -34.43
C LEU A 11 1.84 54.56 -33.92
N LEU A 12 2.15 54.56 -32.62
CA LEU A 12 1.88 53.55 -31.58
C LEU A 12 2.37 52.09 -31.69
N LEU A 13 3.35 51.78 -30.83
CA LEU A 13 3.70 50.46 -30.30
C LEU A 13 2.51 49.81 -29.57
N CYS A 14 2.24 48.54 -29.86
CA CYS A 14 1.62 47.58 -28.94
C CYS A 14 2.33 46.22 -29.09
N ALA A 15 3.23 45.89 -28.16
CA ALA A 15 3.83 44.56 -28.05
C ALA A 15 2.85 43.63 -27.32
N GLY A 16 2.11 42.82 -28.07
CA GLY A 16 1.29 41.74 -27.52
C GLY A 16 2.14 40.50 -27.24
N GLY A 17 2.49 40.29 -25.97
CA GLY A 17 3.15 39.06 -25.52
C GLY A 17 2.20 37.87 -25.63
N VAL A 18 2.57 36.87 -26.42
CA VAL A 18 1.88 35.57 -26.47
C VAL A 18 2.30 34.77 -25.23
N SER A 19 1.41 34.73 -24.24
CA SER A 19 1.57 33.86 -23.07
C SER A 19 1.38 32.40 -23.50
N ALA A 20 2.48 31.68 -23.73
CA ALA A 20 2.46 30.25 -23.96
C ALA A 20 1.99 29.53 -22.68
N LYS A 21 0.76 29.01 -22.71
CA LYS A 21 0.21 28.15 -21.65
C LYS A 21 1.04 26.86 -21.59
N PRO A 22 1.57 26.44 -20.43
CA PRO A 22 2.28 25.17 -20.34
C PRO A 22 1.31 24.02 -20.64
N PRO A 23 1.74 22.95 -21.33
CA PRO A 23 0.87 21.82 -21.60
C PRO A 23 0.41 21.18 -20.29
N SER A 24 -0.91 21.13 -20.12
CA SER A 24 -1.59 20.38 -19.08
C SER A 24 -1.17 18.91 -19.15
N ARG A 25 -0.91 18.33 -17.97
CA ARG A 25 -0.56 16.92 -17.72
C ARG A 25 -1.26 15.98 -18.70
N LEU A 26 -0.48 15.08 -19.30
CA LEU A 26 -1.00 13.88 -19.94
C LEU A 26 -1.90 13.17 -18.95
N VAL A 27 -3.16 13.01 -19.35
CA VAL A 27 -4.18 12.25 -18.65
C VAL A 27 -3.69 10.80 -18.62
N ASP A 28 -3.62 10.21 -17.42
CA ASP A 28 -3.33 8.79 -17.22
C ASP A 28 -4.25 7.97 -18.13
N ILE A 29 -3.66 7.21 -19.05
CA ILE A 29 -4.39 6.26 -19.88
C ILE A 29 -4.85 5.14 -18.95
N ASP A 30 -6.17 4.99 -18.85
CA ASP A 30 -6.90 4.02 -18.05
C ASP A 30 -6.07 2.76 -17.73
N ALA A 31 -5.62 2.66 -16.48
CA ALA A 31 -5.23 1.36 -15.95
C ALA A 31 -6.41 0.41 -16.19
N PRO A 32 -6.19 -0.82 -16.69
CA PRO A 32 -7.30 -1.72 -17.02
C PRO A 32 -8.24 -1.87 -15.82
N LYS A 33 -9.54 -2.14 -16.04
CA LYS A 33 -10.52 -2.27 -14.94
C LYS A 33 -10.07 -3.25 -13.83
N SER A 34 -9.21 -4.22 -14.17
CA SER A 34 -8.56 -5.17 -13.25
C SER A 34 -7.43 -4.55 -12.39
N ALA A 35 -6.90 -3.38 -12.73
CA ALA A 35 -5.90 -2.65 -11.95
C ALA A 35 -6.54 -1.62 -11.00
N ASN A 36 -7.84 -1.29 -11.16
CA ASN A 36 -8.55 -0.42 -10.22
C ASN A 36 -9.11 -1.22 -9.04
N TRP A 37 -8.35 -1.25 -7.94
CA TRP A 37 -8.71 -1.95 -6.72
C TRP A 37 -10.09 -1.58 -6.18
N ARG A 38 -10.59 -0.37 -6.42
CA ARG A 38 -11.89 0.09 -5.89
C ARG A 38 -13.08 -0.65 -6.52
N LEU A 39 -12.90 -1.17 -7.73
CA LEU A 39 -13.90 -2.00 -8.42
C LEU A 39 -13.85 -3.46 -7.93
N VAL A 40 -12.74 -3.89 -7.36
CA VAL A 40 -12.52 -5.26 -6.85
C VAL A 40 -12.88 -5.37 -5.37
N ALA A 41 -12.48 -4.39 -4.56
CA ALA A 41 -12.64 -4.41 -3.11
C ALA A 41 -14.12 -4.37 -2.68
N THR A 42 -14.47 -5.22 -1.71
CA THR A 42 -15.79 -5.16 -1.07
C THR A 42 -15.98 -3.85 -0.32
N ASP A 43 -17.24 -3.45 -0.09
CA ASP A 43 -17.56 -2.23 0.65
C ASP A 43 -16.98 -2.21 2.07
N SER A 44 -16.96 -3.37 2.72
CA SER A 44 -16.36 -3.57 4.05
C SER A 44 -14.86 -3.31 4.02
N ASP A 45 -14.20 -3.80 2.98
CA ASP A 45 -12.75 -3.72 2.83
C ASP A 45 -12.29 -2.33 2.43
N ARG A 46 -13.08 -1.62 1.61
CA ARG A 46 -12.88 -0.18 1.37
C ARG A 46 -12.95 0.62 2.68
N LYS A 47 -13.81 0.24 3.63
CA LYS A 47 -13.86 0.88 4.97
C LYS A 47 -12.63 0.51 5.80
N ARG A 48 -12.21 -0.75 5.84
CA ARG A 48 -10.99 -1.18 6.56
C ARG A 48 -9.75 -0.45 6.05
N ILE A 49 -9.58 -0.37 4.72
CA ILE A 49 -8.49 0.39 4.10
C ILE A 49 -8.57 1.86 4.51
N ARG A 50 -9.72 2.53 4.47
CA ARG A 50 -9.82 3.94 4.90
C ARG A 50 -9.48 4.16 6.38
N ASN A 51 -9.81 3.20 7.23
CA ASN A 51 -9.63 3.28 8.69
C ASN A 51 -8.29 2.68 9.16
N TRP A 52 -7.34 2.42 8.24
CA TRP A 52 -6.09 1.74 8.58
C TRP A 52 -5.33 2.43 9.72
N ARG A 53 -5.29 3.78 9.72
CA ARG A 53 -4.52 4.55 10.70
C ARG A 53 -5.11 4.41 12.10
N THR A 54 -6.44 4.47 12.22
CA THR A 54 -7.14 4.22 13.48
C THR A 54 -6.84 2.83 14.00
N ALA A 55 -6.90 1.80 13.15
CA ALA A 55 -6.55 0.44 13.54
C ALA A 55 -5.11 0.37 14.07
N PHE A 56 -4.16 1.00 13.37
CA PHE A 56 -2.75 0.99 13.74
C PHE A 56 -2.50 1.67 15.09
N THR A 57 -3.00 2.90 15.27
CA THR A 57 -2.76 3.65 16.51
C THR A 57 -3.43 2.97 17.71
N THR A 58 -4.67 2.49 17.55
CA THR A 58 -5.37 1.76 18.63
C THR A 58 -4.65 0.46 18.97
N ALA A 59 -4.16 -0.29 17.98
CA ALA A 59 -3.41 -1.51 18.21
C ALA A 59 -2.09 -1.26 18.95
N LEU A 60 -1.39 -0.16 18.63
CA LEU A 60 -0.18 0.25 19.36
C LEU A 60 -0.49 0.65 20.79
N ASP A 61 -1.58 1.39 21.02
CA ASP A 61 -1.98 1.81 22.36
C ASP A 61 -2.37 0.61 23.24
N GLN A 62 -3.09 -0.38 22.68
CA GLN A 62 -3.37 -1.65 23.36
C GLN A 62 -2.07 -2.40 23.72
N ALA A 63 -1.16 -2.56 22.76
CA ALA A 63 0.10 -3.26 22.98
C ALA A 63 0.97 -2.55 24.05
N ARG A 64 1.01 -1.21 24.06
CA ARG A 64 1.70 -0.43 25.11
C ARG A 64 1.02 -0.58 26.47
N ALA A 65 -0.30 -0.52 26.53
CA ALA A 65 -1.04 -0.73 27.78
C ALA A 65 -0.80 -2.14 28.36
N ALA A 66 -0.52 -3.13 27.52
CA ALA A 66 -0.12 -4.48 27.91
C ALA A 66 1.39 -4.62 28.25
N GLY A 67 2.17 -3.54 28.20
CA GLY A 67 3.58 -3.50 28.61
C GLY A 67 4.59 -3.82 27.51
N HIS A 68 4.18 -3.81 26.24
CA HIS A 68 5.06 -4.13 25.10
C HIS A 68 5.85 -2.94 24.53
N ASP A 69 6.01 -1.85 25.28
CA ASP A 69 6.73 -0.65 24.82
C ASP A 69 8.13 -0.96 24.29
N ARG A 70 8.89 -1.80 25.01
CA ARG A 70 10.24 -2.21 24.59
C ARG A 70 10.24 -3.05 23.33
N ASP A 71 9.19 -3.83 23.08
CA ASP A 71 9.08 -4.64 21.88
C ASP A 71 8.76 -3.75 20.68
N ILE A 72 7.81 -2.83 20.84
CA ILE A 72 7.43 -1.84 19.82
C ILE A 72 8.64 -0.97 19.44
N LEU A 73 9.39 -0.47 20.42
CA LEU A 73 10.59 0.33 20.18
C LEU A 73 11.65 -0.41 19.36
N ARG A 74 11.80 -1.74 19.53
CA ARG A 74 12.78 -2.53 18.75
C ARG A 74 12.40 -2.66 17.27
N GLU A 75 11.11 -2.61 16.94
CA GLU A 75 10.65 -2.69 15.56
C GLU A 75 10.89 -1.38 14.78
N GLY A 76 10.97 -0.25 15.49
CA GLY A 76 11.28 1.06 14.94
C GLY A 76 10.30 1.46 13.83
N VAL A 77 10.84 1.84 12.66
CA VAL A 77 10.07 2.34 11.51
C VAL A 77 8.99 1.37 11.00
N LEU A 78 9.08 0.06 11.32
CA LEU A 78 8.02 -0.88 10.95
C LEU A 78 6.71 -0.57 11.66
N LEU A 79 6.77 -0.11 12.90
CA LEU A 79 5.61 0.16 13.75
C LEU A 79 5.33 1.66 13.93
N ASP A 80 5.99 2.51 13.15
CA ASP A 80 5.66 3.92 13.04
C ASP A 80 4.57 4.13 11.96
N PRO A 81 3.33 4.50 12.32
CA PRO A 81 2.23 4.66 11.36
C PRO A 81 2.54 5.65 10.24
N ASP A 82 3.44 6.61 10.45
CA ASP A 82 3.69 7.71 9.52
C ASP A 82 5.02 7.52 8.72
N ALA A 83 5.66 6.35 8.81
CA ALA A 83 6.94 6.03 8.16
C ALA A 83 6.88 5.73 6.64
N ALA A 84 5.72 5.85 6.00
CA ALA A 84 5.57 5.56 4.57
C ALA A 84 6.39 6.53 3.70
N MET A 85 7.23 5.98 2.83
CA MET A 85 8.05 6.73 1.88
C MET A 85 7.39 6.77 0.49
N ALA A 86 7.68 7.81 -0.27
CA ALA A 86 7.30 7.87 -1.68
C ALA A 86 7.98 6.76 -2.50
N GLY A 87 7.32 6.33 -3.57
CA GLY A 87 7.78 5.24 -4.44
C GLY A 87 7.56 3.87 -3.81
N ALA A 88 6.29 3.53 -3.56
CA ALA A 88 5.86 2.24 -3.01
C ALA A 88 5.97 1.05 -3.97
N GLU A 89 6.66 1.23 -5.11
CA GLU A 89 6.97 0.12 -6.02
C GLU A 89 7.70 -0.98 -5.26
N ILE A 90 7.15 -2.20 -5.39
CA ILE A 90 7.68 -3.41 -4.80
C ILE A 90 8.07 -4.36 -5.94
N PRO A 91 9.36 -4.63 -6.18
CA PRO A 91 9.78 -5.50 -7.27
C PRO A 91 9.30 -6.95 -7.08
N ALA A 92 9.02 -7.64 -8.18
CA ALA A 92 8.87 -9.09 -8.16
C ALA A 92 10.15 -9.77 -7.64
N GLY A 93 9.98 -10.88 -6.92
CA GLY A 93 11.08 -11.64 -6.36
C GLY A 93 10.68 -12.43 -5.12
N ASP A 94 11.67 -13.10 -4.55
CA ASP A 94 11.52 -13.82 -3.30
C ASP A 94 11.86 -12.90 -2.13
N TYR A 95 11.08 -12.98 -1.06
CA TYR A 95 11.16 -12.12 0.12
C TYR A 95 11.24 -12.97 1.39
N ARG A 96 11.97 -12.45 2.38
CA ARG A 96 11.78 -12.82 3.77
C ARG A 96 10.68 -11.93 4.34
N CYS A 97 9.71 -12.54 4.99
CA CYS A 97 8.57 -11.82 5.55
C CYS A 97 8.35 -12.16 7.02
N ARG A 98 8.17 -11.13 7.84
CA ARG A 98 7.95 -11.28 9.28
C ARG A 98 6.62 -10.66 9.66
N VAL A 99 5.82 -11.36 10.44
CA VAL A 99 4.49 -10.89 10.86
C VAL A 99 4.56 -10.38 12.29
N ILE A 100 4.09 -9.17 12.51
CA ILE A 100 3.91 -8.55 13.81
C ILE A 100 2.41 -8.32 13.98
N LYS A 101 1.84 -8.96 15.00
CA LYS A 101 0.44 -8.83 15.39
C LYS A 101 0.34 -7.82 16.51
N LEU A 102 -0.51 -6.81 16.34
CA LEU A 102 -0.70 -5.72 17.28
C LEU A 102 -2.16 -5.61 17.71
N GLY A 103 -2.35 -5.44 19.00
CA GLY A 103 -3.66 -5.33 19.64
C GLY A 103 -4.51 -6.58 19.45
N ALA A 104 -5.67 -6.55 20.08
CA ALA A 104 -6.63 -7.62 20.09
C ALA A 104 -8.03 -7.10 19.70
N GLN A 105 -8.75 -7.86 18.87
CA GLN A 105 -10.15 -7.53 18.56
C GLN A 105 -11.12 -7.97 19.65
N ALA A 106 -10.71 -8.93 20.49
CA ALA A 106 -11.50 -9.45 21.59
C ALA A 106 -10.63 -9.57 22.85
N ALA A 107 -11.24 -9.34 24.01
CA ALA A 107 -10.56 -9.48 25.29
C ALA A 107 -10.02 -10.90 25.48
N GLY A 108 -8.80 -11.02 26.02
CA GLY A 108 -8.13 -12.30 26.26
C GLY A 108 -7.31 -12.84 25.10
N MET A 109 -7.31 -12.17 23.94
CA MET A 109 -6.36 -12.45 22.84
C MET A 109 -5.03 -11.74 23.08
N GLY A 110 -3.96 -12.16 22.40
CA GLY A 110 -2.64 -11.57 22.57
C GLY A 110 -2.54 -10.15 21.99
N ASP A 111 -2.13 -9.18 22.81
CA ASP A 111 -2.00 -7.76 22.42
C ASP A 111 -0.73 -7.45 21.62
N TYR A 112 0.25 -8.34 21.63
CA TYR A 112 1.46 -8.24 20.83
C TYR A 112 2.04 -9.63 20.54
N THR A 113 2.43 -9.88 19.29
CA THR A 113 3.25 -11.05 18.94
C THR A 113 4.10 -10.73 17.72
N ALA A 114 5.41 -10.94 17.81
CA ALA A 114 6.32 -10.85 16.66
C ALA A 114 6.81 -12.26 16.30
N TYR A 115 6.43 -12.73 15.11
CA TYR A 115 6.85 -14.04 14.62
C TYR A 115 8.26 -13.98 14.01
N PRO A 116 8.95 -15.13 13.83
CA PRO A 116 10.16 -15.17 13.00
C PRO A 116 9.85 -14.97 11.52
N ALA A 117 10.90 -14.85 10.70
CA ALA A 117 10.76 -14.70 9.26
C ALA A 117 10.30 -16.00 8.58
N PHE A 118 9.40 -15.86 7.61
CA PHE A 118 8.95 -16.88 6.67
C PHE A 118 9.38 -16.54 5.25
N SER A 119 9.18 -17.49 4.33
CA SER A 119 9.37 -17.25 2.90
C SER A 119 8.10 -16.68 2.29
N CYS A 120 8.26 -15.59 1.54
CA CYS A 120 7.20 -14.95 0.77
C CYS A 120 7.65 -14.74 -0.67
N LYS A 121 6.68 -14.54 -1.56
CA LYS A 121 6.92 -14.25 -2.98
C LYS A 121 6.07 -13.07 -3.43
N ILE A 122 6.69 -12.16 -4.19
CA ILE A 122 6.01 -11.18 -5.03
C ILE A 122 6.16 -11.64 -6.47
N SER A 123 5.04 -11.84 -7.18
CA SER A 123 5.07 -12.21 -8.61
C SER A 123 4.45 -11.10 -9.45
N ASP A 124 4.99 -10.92 -10.65
CA ASP A 124 4.39 -10.07 -11.67
C ASP A 124 3.27 -10.86 -12.37
N GLU A 125 2.04 -10.36 -12.32
CA GLU A 125 0.86 -10.94 -12.96
C GLU A 125 0.41 -10.09 -14.17
N GLY A 126 1.30 -9.22 -14.67
CA GLY A 126 1.06 -8.30 -15.78
C GLY A 126 0.49 -6.96 -15.30
N ALA A 127 -0.84 -6.87 -15.18
CA ALA A 127 -1.51 -5.62 -14.82
C ALA A 127 -1.43 -5.28 -13.31
N VAL A 128 -1.10 -6.28 -12.49
CA VAL A 128 -1.01 -6.21 -11.03
C VAL A 128 0.13 -7.12 -10.59
N PHE A 129 0.55 -7.01 -9.33
CA PHE A 129 1.44 -7.99 -8.71
C PHE A 129 0.62 -8.93 -7.82
N SER A 130 1.19 -10.05 -7.41
CA SER A 130 0.64 -10.92 -6.36
C SER A 130 1.60 -11.02 -5.19
N PHE A 131 1.04 -11.20 -3.99
CA PHE A 131 1.78 -11.57 -2.78
C PHE A 131 1.32 -12.94 -2.30
N THR A 132 2.28 -13.79 -1.95
CA THR A 132 2.01 -15.10 -1.33
C THR A 132 2.97 -15.34 -0.18
N LYS A 133 2.44 -15.58 1.02
CA LYS A 133 3.20 -16.18 2.12
C LYS A 133 3.24 -17.70 1.95
N LEU A 134 4.44 -18.27 1.79
CA LEU A 134 4.60 -19.65 1.32
C LEU A 134 4.48 -20.71 2.43
N SER A 135 4.71 -20.32 3.69
CA SER A 135 4.74 -21.25 4.82
C SER A 135 4.07 -20.69 6.08
N GLY A 136 3.85 -21.54 7.08
CA GLY A 136 3.12 -21.23 8.32
C GLY A 136 1.63 -21.56 8.23
N SER A 137 0.94 -21.51 9.37
CA SER A 137 -0.48 -21.87 9.51
C SER A 137 -1.43 -20.83 8.92
N GLN A 138 -1.01 -19.56 8.90
CA GLN A 138 -1.73 -18.44 8.31
C GLN A 138 -0.87 -17.88 7.18
N ARG A 139 -1.41 -17.97 5.96
CA ARG A 139 -0.74 -17.63 4.71
C ARG A 139 -1.61 -16.67 3.90
N PRO A 140 -1.46 -15.35 4.10
CA PRO A 140 -2.11 -14.38 3.24
C PRO A 140 -1.66 -14.55 1.79
N VAL A 141 -2.62 -14.58 0.88
CA VAL A 141 -2.41 -14.67 -0.57
C VAL A 141 -3.35 -13.68 -1.26
N GLY A 142 -2.84 -12.88 -2.20
CA GLY A 142 -3.68 -11.89 -2.87
C GLY A 142 -2.96 -11.08 -3.94
N LEU A 143 -3.69 -10.11 -4.48
CA LEU A 143 -3.23 -9.20 -5.52
C LEU A 143 -2.85 -7.85 -4.92
N ILE A 144 -1.89 -7.20 -5.57
CA ILE A 144 -1.34 -5.89 -5.25
C ILE A 144 -1.66 -4.95 -6.41
N PHE A 145 -2.40 -3.90 -6.10
CA PHE A 145 -2.89 -2.91 -7.05
C PHE A 145 -2.24 -1.57 -6.82
N ASP A 146 -2.16 -0.78 -7.88
CA ASP A 146 -1.75 0.62 -7.80
C ASP A 146 -2.81 1.46 -7.07
N ASN A 147 -2.36 2.48 -6.35
CA ASN A 147 -3.27 3.42 -5.69
C ASN A 147 -2.74 4.85 -5.66
N ASP A 148 -1.57 5.08 -5.07
CA ASP A 148 -0.95 6.41 -5.04
C ASP A 148 0.59 6.30 -4.94
N GLY A 149 1.27 7.44 -4.83
CA GLY A 149 2.73 7.51 -4.76
C GLY A 149 3.36 6.94 -3.47
N TYR A 150 2.57 6.60 -2.45
CA TYR A 150 3.02 6.14 -1.14
C TYR A 150 2.53 4.73 -0.79
N ARG A 151 1.44 4.27 -1.42
CA ARG A 151 0.80 2.99 -1.11
C ARG A 151 0.38 2.24 -2.35
N LYS A 152 0.69 0.95 -2.38
CA LYS A 152 -0.07 -0.04 -3.15
C LYS A 152 -1.16 -0.64 -2.28
N ILE A 153 -2.24 -1.16 -2.86
CA ILE A 153 -3.34 -1.80 -2.13
C ILE A 153 -3.25 -3.30 -2.29
N PHE A 154 -3.38 -4.02 -1.17
CA PHE A 154 -3.46 -5.48 -1.16
C PHE A 154 -4.91 -5.92 -0.93
N LEU A 155 -5.41 -6.81 -1.78
CA LEU A 155 -6.68 -7.52 -1.58
C LEU A 155 -6.42 -9.02 -1.75
N GLY A 156 -6.82 -9.81 -0.76
CA GLY A 156 -6.49 -11.22 -0.73
C GLY A 156 -7.30 -12.01 0.28
N THR A 157 -6.92 -13.26 0.48
CA THR A 157 -7.56 -14.17 1.41
C THR A 157 -6.54 -14.79 2.35
N MET A 158 -6.99 -15.18 3.53
CA MET A 158 -6.23 -16.02 4.45
C MET A 158 -6.35 -17.49 4.04
N MET A 159 -5.25 -18.06 3.54
CA MET A 159 -5.12 -19.50 3.37
C MET A 159 -4.64 -20.13 4.68
N LEU A 160 -5.28 -21.22 5.10
CA LEU A 160 -5.11 -21.83 6.42
C LEU A 160 -4.47 -23.21 6.34
N GLY A 161 -3.67 -23.55 7.36
CA GLY A 161 -3.14 -24.90 7.56
C GLY A 161 -2.45 -25.48 6.33
N ASP A 162 -2.87 -26.67 5.92
CA ASP A 162 -2.34 -27.45 4.80
C ASP A 162 -3.09 -27.21 3.47
N GLU A 163 -3.97 -26.20 3.39
CA GLU A 163 -4.67 -25.83 2.17
C GLU A 163 -3.67 -25.60 1.02
N ARG A 164 -3.94 -26.19 -0.15
CA ARG A 164 -3.03 -26.10 -1.31
C ARG A 164 -3.42 -25.01 -2.30
N ARG A 165 -4.61 -24.45 -2.16
CA ARG A 165 -5.15 -23.41 -3.03
C ARG A 165 -5.89 -22.38 -2.18
N ALA A 166 -5.59 -21.12 -2.41
CA ALA A 166 -6.31 -20.01 -1.82
C ALA A 166 -7.73 -19.90 -2.42
N LEU A 167 -8.69 -19.47 -1.60
CA LEU A 167 -9.98 -19.03 -2.11
C LEU A 167 -9.80 -17.74 -2.93
N ASP A 168 -10.74 -17.48 -3.83
CA ASP A 168 -10.79 -16.18 -4.48
C ASP A 168 -11.22 -15.12 -3.46
N TYR A 169 -10.60 -13.94 -3.51
CA TYR A 169 -11.00 -12.81 -2.66
C TYR A 169 -12.49 -12.49 -2.84
N GLY A 170 -13.19 -12.21 -1.74
CA GLY A 170 -14.63 -11.94 -1.72
C GLY A 170 -15.50 -13.20 -1.67
N ARG A 171 -14.90 -14.41 -1.74
CA ARG A 171 -15.65 -15.67 -1.64
C ARG A 171 -16.01 -16.03 -0.20
N ASP A 172 -15.17 -15.64 0.75
CA ASP A 172 -15.37 -15.88 2.19
C ASP A 172 -14.98 -14.61 2.97
N ALA A 173 -15.99 -13.89 3.45
CA ALA A 173 -15.81 -12.62 4.15
C ALA A 173 -15.02 -12.74 5.47
N ASP A 174 -14.97 -13.94 6.05
CA ASP A 174 -14.20 -14.24 7.26
C ASP A 174 -12.74 -14.56 6.96
N ARG A 175 -12.37 -14.68 5.68
CA ARG A 175 -10.98 -14.85 5.24
C ARG A 175 -10.46 -13.66 4.44
N ASP A 176 -11.32 -12.75 4.03
CA ASP A 176 -10.93 -11.57 3.27
C ASP A 176 -9.92 -10.71 4.03
N MET A 177 -8.85 -10.34 3.33
CA MET A 177 -7.76 -9.52 3.80
C MET A 177 -7.64 -8.30 2.90
N ALA A 178 -7.54 -7.13 3.50
CA ALA A 178 -7.44 -5.87 2.78
C ALA A 178 -6.48 -4.94 3.50
N GLY A 179 -5.55 -4.35 2.77
CA GLY A 179 -4.43 -3.63 3.36
C GLY A 179 -3.68 -2.76 2.37
N ALA A 180 -2.53 -2.26 2.80
CA ALA A 180 -1.66 -1.44 1.98
C ALA A 180 -0.20 -1.87 2.12
N ILE A 181 0.53 -1.81 1.01
CA ILE A 181 1.99 -1.97 1.00
C ILE A 181 2.62 -0.58 0.98
N GLU A 182 3.53 -0.36 1.92
CA GLU A 182 4.28 0.88 2.09
C GLU A 182 5.77 0.57 2.02
N LYS A 183 6.52 1.42 1.32
CA LYS A 183 7.98 1.42 1.45
C LYS A 183 8.35 2.15 2.73
N VAL A 184 9.20 1.54 3.56
CA VAL A 184 9.59 2.08 4.88
C VAL A 184 11.11 2.12 5.06
N GLY A 185 11.85 1.89 3.97
CA GLY A 185 13.30 1.98 3.95
C GLY A 185 13.90 1.56 2.61
N VAL A 186 15.23 1.55 2.53
CA VAL A 186 15.95 1.00 1.39
C VAL A 186 15.74 -0.51 1.37
N ARG A 187 15.15 -1.02 0.29
CA ARG A 187 14.84 -2.45 0.12
C ARG A 187 14.04 -3.04 1.30
N ARG A 188 13.15 -2.23 1.89
CA ARG A 188 12.31 -2.61 3.02
C ARG A 188 10.90 -2.05 2.83
N TRP A 189 9.93 -2.94 2.88
CA TRP A 189 8.52 -2.61 2.79
C TRP A 189 7.78 -3.21 3.98
N ARG A 190 6.55 -2.76 4.20
CA ARG A 190 5.58 -3.42 5.06
C ARG A 190 4.25 -3.54 4.36
N LEU A 191 3.55 -4.64 4.59
CA LEU A 191 2.13 -4.79 4.31
C LEU A 191 1.37 -4.59 5.63
N ILE A 192 0.57 -3.54 5.72
CA ILE A 192 -0.34 -3.29 6.85
C ILE A 192 -1.72 -3.86 6.55
N LEU A 193 -2.29 -4.56 7.52
CA LEU A 193 -3.57 -5.27 7.41
C LEU A 193 -4.44 -4.86 8.61
N PRO A 194 -5.31 -3.84 8.46
CA PRO A 194 -6.22 -3.42 9.51
C PRO A 194 -7.39 -4.39 9.69
N TYR A 195 -7.71 -4.68 10.95
CA TYR A 195 -8.79 -5.56 11.38
C TYR A 195 -8.86 -6.91 10.63
N PRO A 196 -7.77 -7.70 10.59
CA PRO A 196 -7.78 -9.07 10.04
C PRO A 196 -8.71 -9.96 10.86
N ARG A 197 -9.38 -10.92 10.23
CA ARG A 197 -10.59 -11.55 10.81
C ARG A 197 -10.42 -12.41 12.06
N PHE A 198 -9.21 -12.88 12.39
CA PHE A 198 -9.06 -13.96 13.37
C PHE A 198 -8.54 -13.54 14.76
N GLU A 199 -7.72 -12.49 14.88
CA GLU A 199 -6.97 -12.28 16.13
C GLU A 199 -6.69 -10.80 16.43
N SER A 200 -5.81 -10.20 15.65
CA SER A 200 -5.20 -8.92 15.92
C SER A 200 -6.03 -7.74 15.44
N MET A 201 -5.81 -6.57 16.03
CA MET A 201 -6.38 -5.33 15.50
C MET A 201 -5.63 -4.84 14.25
N MET A 202 -4.31 -5.07 14.21
CA MET A 202 -3.46 -4.76 13.06
C MET A 202 -2.41 -5.87 12.90
N ASP A 203 -2.28 -6.39 11.68
CA ASP A 203 -1.11 -7.17 11.28
C ASP A 203 -0.16 -6.28 10.46
N VAL A 204 1.12 -6.29 10.81
CA VAL A 204 2.19 -5.67 10.03
C VAL A 204 3.12 -6.75 9.54
N ILE A 205 3.20 -6.92 8.21
CA ILE A 205 4.09 -7.89 7.57
C ILE A 205 5.28 -7.15 6.99
N GLU A 206 6.44 -7.24 7.62
CA GLU A 206 7.71 -6.78 7.06
C GLU A 206 8.04 -7.59 5.80
N LEU A 207 8.54 -6.92 4.76
CA LEU A 207 8.97 -7.52 3.50
C LEU A 207 10.38 -7.03 3.16
N VAL A 208 11.34 -7.96 3.14
CA VAL A 208 12.73 -7.69 2.76
C VAL A 208 13.13 -8.69 1.66
N PRO A 209 13.70 -8.23 0.51
CA PRO A 209 14.16 -9.12 -0.54
C PRO A 209 15.13 -10.17 0.01
N ALA A 210 14.97 -11.42 -0.44
CA ALA A 210 15.81 -12.53 0.02
C ALA A 210 17.21 -12.52 -0.63
N ARG A 211 17.38 -11.83 -1.77
CA ARG A 211 18.61 -11.64 -2.54
C ARG A 211 18.62 -10.25 -3.17
#